data_AF-C7MDD1-F1
#
_entry.id   AF-C7MDD1-F1
#
_cell.length_a   1.000
_cell.length_b   1.000
_cell.length_c   1.000
_cell.angle_alpha   90.00
_cell.angle_beta   90.00
_cell.angle_gamma   90.00
#
_symmetry.space_group_name_H-M   'P 1'
#
loop_
_entity.id
_entity.type
_entity.pdbx_description
1 polymer ?
#
loop_
_entity_poly.entity_id
_entity_poly.type
_entity_poly.pdbx_seq_one_letter_code
_entity_poly.pdbx_strand_id
1 'polypeptide(L)'
;MAQVKVYNLGYDPETGVGELLHTTTVRHALGMIRREVADPVEMTIIEDRIVPTVLELTRELSGAWVEGAGRRSVGFSYRAVHERDHWTCAYCGRSVSKTPPCEALLATVDHILPASRGGCSSWTNLVSACKECNNRKADRTPEEAGMPLRVDPYDPACSYRVGGFAERLPVLLSS
;
A
#
# COMPACT_ATOMS: atom_id res chain seq x y z
N MET A 1 -16.49 9.50 -22.49
CA MET A 1 -17.00 8.69 -21.36
C MET A 1 -16.30 9.17 -20.10
N ALA A 2 -17.03 9.48 -19.03
CA ALA A 2 -16.40 9.84 -17.76
C ALA A 2 -15.51 8.68 -17.27
N GLN A 3 -14.26 8.97 -16.95
CA GLN A 3 -13.31 8.01 -16.39
C GLN A 3 -13.26 8.18 -14.88
N VAL A 4 -13.24 7.07 -14.16
CA VAL A 4 -13.16 7.00 -12.70
C VAL A 4 -11.75 6.56 -12.32
N LYS A 5 -11.10 7.27 -11.41
CA LYS A 5 -9.78 6.90 -10.89
C LYS A 5 -9.94 5.91 -9.73
N VAL A 6 -9.13 4.87 -9.69
CA VAL A 6 -9.15 3.87 -8.62
C VAL A 6 -7.80 3.88 -7.91
N TYR A 7 -7.82 4.19 -6.62
CA TYR A 7 -6.64 4.25 -5.77
C TYR A 7 -6.58 3.06 -4.81
N ASN A 8 -5.40 2.78 -4.27
CA ASN A 8 -5.23 1.79 -3.20
C ASN A 8 -5.94 2.22 -1.91
N LEU A 9 -6.19 1.25 -1.02
CA LEU A 9 -6.57 1.51 0.37
C LEU A 9 -5.51 2.41 1.03
N GLY A 10 -5.96 3.46 1.74
CA GLY A 10 -5.14 4.52 2.31
C GLY A 10 -5.05 5.79 1.45
N TYR A 11 -5.90 5.94 0.43
CA TYR A 11 -5.96 7.16 -0.37
C TYR A 11 -6.66 8.28 0.38
N ASP A 12 -5.96 9.39 0.56
CA ASP A 12 -6.48 10.61 1.15
C ASP A 12 -6.80 11.64 0.06
N PRO A 13 -8.08 11.99 -0.16
CA PRO A 13 -8.49 12.97 -1.17
C PRO A 13 -8.09 14.41 -0.81
N GLU A 14 -7.94 14.74 0.47
CA GLU A 14 -7.60 16.11 0.90
C GLU A 14 -6.12 16.41 0.61
N THR A 15 -5.26 15.43 0.87
CA THR A 15 -3.81 15.57 0.65
C THR A 15 -3.37 15.07 -0.74
N GLY A 16 -4.26 14.36 -1.45
CA GLY A 16 -3.98 13.71 -2.73
C GLY A 16 -3.03 12.52 -2.61
N VAL A 17 -2.80 12.04 -1.39
CA VAL A 17 -1.81 11.00 -1.16
C VAL A 17 -2.43 9.61 -1.28
N GLY A 18 -1.89 8.84 -2.21
CA GLY A 18 -2.23 7.46 -2.52
C GLY A 18 -1.76 7.15 -3.94
N GLU A 19 -1.66 5.86 -4.28
CA GLU A 19 -1.24 5.41 -5.60
C GLU A 19 -2.46 5.18 -6.48
N LEU A 20 -2.48 5.86 -7.62
CA LEU A 20 -3.43 5.57 -8.68
C LEU A 20 -3.11 4.19 -9.25
N LEU A 21 -3.99 3.21 -9.02
CA LEU A 21 -3.82 1.86 -9.50
C LEU A 21 -4.19 1.74 -10.98
N HIS A 22 -5.35 2.28 -11.34
CA HIS A 22 -5.84 2.32 -12.72
C HIS A 22 -7.00 3.32 -12.87
N THR A 23 -7.42 3.55 -14.12
CA THR A 23 -8.66 4.24 -14.44
C THR A 23 -9.67 3.27 -15.04
N THR A 24 -10.96 3.48 -14.75
CA THR A 24 -12.04 2.61 -15.21
C THR A 24 -13.27 3.40 -15.67
N THR A 25 -14.28 2.70 -16.19
CA THR A 25 -15.55 3.33 -16.60
C THR A 25 -16.51 3.47 -15.42
N VAL A 26 -17.43 4.45 -15.47
CA VAL A 26 -18.49 4.61 -14.46
C VAL A 26 -19.29 3.32 -14.24
N ARG A 27 -19.60 2.58 -15.32
CA ARG A 27 -20.31 1.30 -15.23
C ARG A 27 -19.55 0.27 -14.39
N HIS A 28 -18.24 0.15 -14.62
CA HIS A 28 -17.40 -0.78 -13.88
C HIS A 28 -17.25 -0.32 -12.42
N ALA A 29 -17.01 0.96 -12.19
CA ALA A 29 -16.90 1.57 -10.87
C ALA A 29 -18.13 1.28 -9.98
N LEU A 30 -19.34 1.48 -10.50
CA LEU A 30 -20.57 1.13 -9.78
C LEU A 30 -20.66 -0.36 -9.46
N GLY A 31 -20.12 -1.22 -10.33
CA GLY A 31 -20.01 -2.65 -10.09
C GLY A 31 -18.96 -3.05 -9.04
N MET A 32 -17.95 -2.21 -8.79
CA MET A 32 -16.99 -2.40 -7.70
C MET A 32 -17.61 -1.99 -6.36
N ILE A 33 -18.28 -0.85 -6.32
CA ILE A 33 -19.01 -0.35 -5.14
C ILE A 33 -20.07 -1.37 -4.70
N ARG A 34 -20.91 -1.84 -5.63
CA ARG A 34 -21.96 -2.82 -5.32
C ARG A 34 -21.42 -4.16 -4.79
N ARG A 35 -20.19 -4.51 -5.14
CA ARG A 35 -19.50 -5.73 -4.68
C ARG A 35 -18.62 -5.47 -3.45
N GLU A 36 -18.66 -4.27 -2.88
CA GLU A 36 -17.86 -3.87 -1.71
C GLU A 36 -16.35 -4.09 -1.94
N VAL A 37 -15.90 -3.92 -3.18
CA VAL A 37 -14.46 -3.99 -3.55
C VAL A 37 -13.80 -2.61 -3.47
N ALA A 38 -14.61 -1.55 -3.55
CA ALA A 38 -14.13 -0.18 -3.52
C ALA A 38 -15.20 0.77 -2.99
N ASP A 39 -14.80 1.75 -2.20
CA ASP A 39 -15.65 2.82 -1.69
C ASP A 39 -15.51 4.09 -2.53
N PRO A 40 -16.60 4.83 -2.78
CA PRO A 40 -16.53 6.12 -3.45
C PRO A 40 -15.96 7.17 -2.51
N VAL A 41 -14.82 7.75 -2.91
CA VAL A 41 -14.15 8.83 -2.16
C VAL A 41 -14.58 10.20 -2.68
N GLU A 42 -14.73 10.32 -4.00
CA GLU A 42 -15.26 11.53 -4.63
C GLU A 42 -16.44 11.21 -5.54
N MET A 43 -17.44 12.08 -5.52
CA MET A 43 -18.63 12.01 -6.35
C MET A 43 -18.90 13.36 -7.01
N THR A 44 -19.51 13.31 -8.19
CA THR A 44 -19.96 14.51 -8.91
C THR A 44 -21.33 14.27 -9.55
N ILE A 45 -21.97 15.34 -10.01
CA ILE A 45 -23.24 15.28 -10.73
C ILE A 45 -22.98 15.53 -12.22
N ILE A 46 -23.34 14.56 -13.06
CA ILE A 46 -23.30 14.67 -14.52
C ILE A 46 -24.71 14.37 -15.03
N GLU A 47 -25.31 15.31 -15.75
CA GLU A 47 -26.64 15.14 -16.38
C GLU A 47 -27.68 14.58 -15.39
N ASP A 48 -27.79 15.22 -14.22
CA ASP A 48 -28.67 14.85 -13.11
C ASP A 48 -28.42 13.45 -12.49
N ARG A 49 -27.25 12.85 -12.73
CA ARG A 49 -26.84 11.59 -12.11
C ARG A 49 -25.62 11.79 -11.22
N ILE A 50 -25.70 11.28 -10.00
CA ILE A 50 -24.55 11.19 -9.10
C ILE A 50 -23.67 10.04 -9.60
N VAL A 51 -22.42 10.35 -9.94
CA VAL A 51 -21.44 9.39 -10.43
C VAL A 51 -20.13 9.50 -9.64
N PRO A 52 -19.45 8.37 -9.35
CA PRO A 52 -18.15 8.41 -8.72
C PRO A 52 -17.09 8.96 -9.69
N THR A 53 -16.18 9.78 -9.20
CA THR A 53 -14.98 10.23 -9.93
C THR A 53 -13.72 9.58 -9.39
N VAL A 54 -13.70 9.26 -8.10
CA VAL A 54 -12.59 8.59 -7.42
C VAL A 54 -13.10 7.48 -6.51
N LEU A 55 -12.48 6.32 -6.62
CA LEU A 55 -12.68 5.19 -5.71
C LEU A 55 -11.39 4.87 -4.94
N GLU A 56 -11.54 4.43 -3.71
CA GLU A 56 -10.53 3.74 -2.91
C GLU A 56 -10.91 2.27 -2.79
N LEU A 57 -9.95 1.35 -2.85
CA LEU A 57 -10.26 -0.06 -2.61
C LEU A 57 -10.52 -0.33 -1.12
N THR A 58 -11.53 -1.16 -0.82
CA THR A 58 -11.94 -1.50 0.56
C THR A 58 -10.94 -2.40 1.28
N ARG A 59 -10.05 -3.04 0.52
CA ARG A 59 -9.05 -3.96 1.04
C ARG A 59 -7.73 -3.77 0.32
N GLU A 60 -6.68 -4.15 1.03
CA GLU A 60 -5.35 -4.24 0.49
C GLU A 60 -5.38 -5.12 -0.77
N LEU A 61 -4.94 -4.58 -1.90
CA LEU A 61 -4.41 -5.44 -2.95
C LEU A 61 -3.04 -5.87 -2.47
N SER A 62 -3.00 -6.87 -1.59
CA SER A 62 -1.84 -7.73 -1.61
C SER A 62 -1.76 -8.26 -3.04
N GLY A 63 -0.68 -7.97 -3.76
CA GLY A 63 -0.39 -8.64 -5.04
C GLY A 63 -0.43 -10.18 -4.93
N ALA A 64 -0.54 -10.73 -3.72
CA ALA A 64 -1.00 -12.07 -3.44
C ALA A 64 -2.53 -12.16 -3.51
N TRP A 65 -3.08 -12.65 -4.63
CA TRP A 65 -4.41 -13.26 -4.63
C TRP A 65 -4.28 -14.77 -4.43
N VAL A 66 -4.96 -15.25 -3.38
CA VAL A 66 -6.03 -16.27 -3.34
C VAL A 66 -5.89 -17.53 -4.22
N GLU A 67 -6.04 -18.68 -3.54
CA GLU A 67 -6.33 -20.04 -4.00
C GLU A 67 -6.16 -20.38 -5.49
N GLY A 68 -5.15 -21.19 -5.77
CA GLY A 68 -4.98 -21.89 -7.03
C GLY A 68 -3.56 -22.42 -7.16
N ALA A 69 -3.41 -23.67 -7.60
CA ALA A 69 -2.17 -24.45 -7.67
C ALA A 69 -1.06 -23.89 -8.60
N GLY A 70 -1.10 -22.61 -8.97
CA GLY A 70 -0.07 -21.93 -9.74
C GLY A 70 0.73 -20.97 -8.84
N ARG A 71 1.87 -21.43 -8.33
CA ARG A 71 2.91 -20.56 -7.73
C ARG A 71 3.41 -19.57 -8.78
N ARG A 72 2.77 -18.42 -8.91
CA ARG A 72 3.42 -17.22 -9.44
C ARG A 72 3.71 -16.33 -8.25
N SER A 73 4.96 -16.39 -7.77
CA SER A 73 5.45 -15.46 -6.76
C SER A 73 5.23 -14.04 -7.29
N VAL A 74 4.64 -13.18 -6.46
CA VAL A 74 4.76 -11.74 -6.68
C VAL A 74 6.26 -11.47 -6.72
N GLY A 75 6.77 -11.05 -7.87
CA GLY A 75 8.18 -10.72 -8.00
C GLY A 75 8.52 -9.67 -6.95
N PHE A 76 9.43 -10.01 -6.04
CA PHE A 76 9.90 -9.07 -5.03
C PHE A 76 10.45 -7.83 -5.73
N SER A 77 9.90 -6.66 -5.40
CA SER A 77 10.30 -5.37 -5.94
C SER A 77 10.01 -4.26 -4.93
N TYR A 78 10.73 -3.14 -5.02
CA TYR A 78 10.47 -1.98 -4.15
C TYR A 78 9.06 -1.41 -4.31
N ARG A 79 8.49 -1.48 -5.51
CA ARG A 79 7.08 -1.14 -5.72
C ARG A 79 6.17 -2.04 -4.87
N ALA A 80 6.44 -3.34 -4.85
CA ALA A 80 5.62 -4.28 -4.12
C ALA A 80 5.73 -4.10 -2.59
N VAL A 81 6.86 -3.59 -2.08
CA VAL A 81 7.00 -3.16 -0.67
C VAL A 81 6.08 -1.98 -0.37
N HIS A 82 6.01 -0.97 -1.23
CA HIS A 82 5.08 0.15 -1.06
C HIS A 82 3.62 -0.29 -1.12
N GLU A 83 3.28 -1.20 -2.03
CA GLU A 83 1.93 -1.76 -2.14
C GLU A 83 1.55 -2.55 -0.87
N ARG A 84 2.46 -3.37 -0.35
CA ARG A 84 2.29 -4.06 0.94
C ARG A 84 2.09 -3.08 2.10
N ASP A 85 2.78 -1.95 2.09
CA ASP A 85 2.73 -0.96 3.17
C ASP A 85 1.72 0.16 2.92
N HIS A 86 0.78 -0.03 1.98
CA HIS A 86 -0.28 0.94 1.62
C HIS A 86 0.25 2.33 1.34
N TRP A 87 1.42 2.41 0.71
CA TRP A 87 2.07 3.68 0.46
C TRP A 87 2.15 4.55 1.71
N THR A 88 2.36 3.93 2.87
CA THR A 88 2.43 4.59 4.17
C THR A 88 3.84 4.46 4.71
N CYS A 89 4.38 5.54 5.27
CA CYS A 89 5.68 5.52 5.91
C CYS A 89 5.61 4.72 7.21
N ALA A 90 6.40 3.65 7.32
CA ALA A 90 6.45 2.78 8.48
C ALA A 90 6.89 3.49 9.77
N TYR A 91 7.53 4.66 9.68
CA TYR A 91 8.03 5.42 10.84
C TYR A 91 7.05 6.49 11.33
N CYS A 92 6.61 7.38 10.42
CA CYS A 92 5.76 8.50 10.79
C CYS A 92 4.27 8.25 10.57
N GLY A 93 3.90 7.19 9.84
CA GLY A 93 2.51 6.87 9.51
C GLY A 93 1.90 7.79 8.46
N ARG A 94 2.65 8.76 7.93
CA ARG A 94 2.18 9.60 6.82
C ARG A 94 2.23 8.83 5.52
N SER A 95 1.25 9.07 4.67
CA SER A 95 1.22 8.52 3.32
C SER A 95 2.38 9.10 2.49
N VAL A 96 2.89 8.31 1.53
CA VAL A 96 4.00 8.61 0.64
C VAL A 96 3.59 8.41 -0.81
N SER A 97 4.24 9.12 -1.73
CA SER A 97 3.95 8.99 -3.17
C SER A 97 5.24 9.15 -3.98
N LYS A 98 5.25 8.66 -5.22
CA LYS A 98 6.33 8.94 -6.19
C LYS A 98 6.35 10.39 -6.65
N THR A 99 5.20 11.07 -6.60
CA THR A 99 5.03 12.47 -7.01
C THR A 99 4.27 13.22 -5.91
N PRO A 100 4.85 13.33 -4.70
CA PRO A 100 4.20 13.98 -3.59
C PRO A 100 4.17 15.50 -3.78
N PRO A 101 3.28 16.22 -3.08
CA PRO A 101 3.26 17.68 -3.09
C PRO A 101 4.51 18.30 -2.44
N CYS A 102 5.22 17.55 -1.59
CA CYS A 102 6.48 17.97 -0.99
C CYS A 102 7.51 16.83 -1.00
N GLU A 103 8.78 17.19 -1.19
CA GLU A 103 9.88 16.23 -1.32
C GLU A 103 10.09 15.36 -0.07
N ALA A 104 9.73 15.87 1.11
CA ALA A 104 9.80 15.12 2.37
C ALA A 104 8.94 13.84 2.38
N LEU A 105 7.84 13.84 1.61
CA LEU A 105 6.90 12.71 1.47
C LEU A 105 7.19 11.81 0.26
N LEU A 106 8.36 11.98 -0.39
CA LEU A 106 8.74 11.13 -1.50
C LEU A 106 8.88 9.68 -1.03
N ALA A 107 8.21 8.78 -1.73
CA ALA A 107 8.22 7.36 -1.45
C ALA A 107 9.63 6.78 -1.68
N THR A 108 10.17 6.17 -0.63
CA THR A 108 11.45 5.46 -0.63
C THR A 108 11.29 4.12 0.08
N VAL A 109 12.18 3.17 -0.21
CA VAL A 109 12.26 1.92 0.54
C VAL A 109 13.47 1.98 1.47
N ASP A 110 13.27 1.64 2.73
CA ASP A 110 14.32 1.62 3.75
C ASP A 110 14.54 0.19 4.27
N HIS A 111 15.80 -0.11 4.60
CA HIS A 111 16.21 -1.36 5.22
C HIS A 111 16.21 -1.20 6.74
N ILE A 112 15.41 -1.99 7.45
CA ILE A 112 15.32 -1.99 8.92
C ILE A 112 16.70 -2.23 9.53
N LEU A 113 17.34 -3.35 9.19
CA LEU A 113 18.78 -3.52 9.33
C LEU A 113 19.45 -2.91 8.09
N PRO A 114 20.25 -1.85 8.21
CA PRO A 114 20.86 -1.18 7.07
C PRO A 114 21.69 -2.12 6.19
N ALA A 115 21.63 -1.93 4.86
CA ALA A 115 22.39 -2.74 3.92
C ALA A 115 23.91 -2.66 4.16
N SER A 116 24.42 -1.49 4.58
CA SER A 116 25.82 -1.28 4.99
C SER A 116 26.26 -2.15 6.17
N ARG A 117 25.30 -2.67 6.95
CA ARG A 117 25.51 -3.54 8.11
C ARG A 117 25.05 -4.98 7.84
N GLY A 118 24.90 -5.37 6.58
CA GLY A 118 24.57 -6.73 6.16
C GLY A 118 23.08 -7.04 6.09
N GLY A 119 22.20 -6.04 6.17
CA GLY A 119 20.77 -6.24 5.99
C GLY A 119 20.41 -6.69 4.58
N CYS A 120 19.65 -7.79 4.48
CA CYS A 120 19.20 -8.32 3.19
C CYS A 120 18.01 -7.51 2.64
N SER A 121 17.89 -7.43 1.32
CA SER A 121 16.65 -6.97 0.67
C SER A 121 15.62 -8.10 0.71
N SER A 122 14.82 -8.14 1.78
CA SER A 122 13.73 -9.12 1.97
C SER A 122 12.45 -8.41 2.39
N TRP A 123 11.32 -9.11 2.29
CA TRP A 123 10.04 -8.58 2.78
C TRP A 123 10.13 -8.16 4.25
N THR A 124 10.69 -8.98 5.11
CA THR A 124 10.76 -8.70 6.56
C THR A 124 11.80 -7.65 6.95
N ASN A 125 12.71 -7.26 6.06
CA ASN A 125 13.73 -6.25 6.34
C ASN A 125 13.51 -4.93 5.58
N LEU A 126 12.58 -4.89 4.63
CA LEU A 126 12.26 -3.68 3.87
C LEU A 126 10.92 -3.12 4.27
N VAL A 127 10.85 -1.79 4.36
CA VAL A 127 9.62 -1.05 4.62
C VAL A 127 9.49 0.17 3.72
N SER A 128 8.26 0.56 3.44
CA SER A 128 7.96 1.86 2.84
C SER A 128 8.28 2.99 3.83
N ALA A 129 9.02 3.99 3.37
CA ALA A 129 9.43 5.14 4.16
C ALA A 129 9.34 6.43 3.34
N CYS A 130 9.00 7.55 3.98
CA CYS A 130 9.16 8.86 3.37
C CYS A 130 10.64 9.26 3.36
N LYS A 131 11.06 10.06 2.39
CA LYS A 131 12.46 10.53 2.26
C LYS A 131 12.98 11.17 3.55
N GLU A 132 12.17 11.98 4.22
CA GLU A 132 12.55 12.61 5.50
C GLU A 132 12.90 11.59 6.59
N CYS A 133 12.03 10.58 6.79
CA CYS A 133 12.27 9.54 7.81
C CYS A 133 13.44 8.64 7.43
N ASN A 134 13.54 8.26 6.15
CA ASN A 134 14.64 7.43 5.66
C ASN A 134 15.99 8.13 5.89
N ASN A 135 16.10 9.41 5.52
CA ASN A 135 17.30 10.22 5.77
C ASN A 135 17.58 10.39 7.26
N ARG A 136 16.55 10.57 8.09
CA ARG A 136 16.70 10.68 9.54
C ARG A 136 17.24 9.38 10.13
N LYS A 137 16.76 8.20 9.70
CA LYS A 137 17.26 6.91 10.20
C LYS A 137 18.70 6.66 9.74
N ALA A 138 18.97 6.88 8.45
CA ALA A 138 20.28 6.65 7.83
C ALA A 138 20.78 5.20 8.03
N ASP A 139 22.04 5.02 8.45
CA ASP A 139 22.73 3.74 8.66
C ASP A 139 22.52 3.13 10.05
N ARG A 140 21.47 3.56 10.74
CA ARG A 140 21.06 3.07 12.07
C ARG A 140 19.86 2.12 11.97
N THR A 141 19.67 1.29 12.99
CA THR A 141 18.41 0.55 13.18
C THR A 141 17.30 1.50 13.68
N PRO A 142 16.01 1.12 13.55
CA PRO A 142 14.90 1.89 14.15
C PRO A 142 15.12 2.23 15.62
N GLU A 143 15.64 1.29 16.41
CA GLU A 143 15.92 1.46 17.84
C GLU A 143 17.02 2.49 18.08
N GLU A 144 18.14 2.38 17.37
CA GLU A 144 19.27 3.31 17.44
C GLU A 144 18.89 4.74 17.00
N ALA A 145 17.95 4.87 16.06
CA ALA A 145 17.44 6.16 15.59
C ALA A 145 16.32 6.75 16.48
N GLY A 146 15.79 5.97 17.43
CA GLY A 146 14.60 6.34 18.21
C GLY A 146 13.36 6.50 17.33
N MET A 147 13.23 5.63 16.31
CA MET A 147 12.19 5.68 15.28
C MET A 147 11.45 4.34 15.24
N PRO A 148 10.60 4.02 16.24
CA PRO A 148 9.90 2.74 16.27
C PRO A 148 9.04 2.57 15.02
N LEU A 149 9.02 1.35 14.49
CA LEU A 149 8.13 0.98 13.40
C LEU A 149 6.69 0.99 13.89
N ARG A 150 5.80 1.56 13.08
CA ARG A 150 4.34 1.58 13.30
C ARG A 150 3.63 0.39 12.66
N VAL A 151 4.36 -0.41 11.89
CA VAL A 151 3.86 -1.58 11.17
C VAL A 151 4.83 -2.73 11.34
N ASP A 152 4.30 -3.95 11.39
CA ASP A 152 5.10 -5.16 11.33
C ASP A 152 5.35 -5.56 9.86
N PRO A 153 6.61 -5.59 9.38
CA PRO A 153 6.93 -6.02 8.02
C PRO A 153 6.74 -7.53 7.87
N TYR A 154 5.95 -7.93 6.89
CA TYR A 154 5.61 -9.34 6.67
C TYR A 154 5.85 -9.76 5.23
N ASP A 155 5.91 -11.07 4.99
CA ASP A 155 5.96 -11.66 3.66
C ASP A 155 4.53 -11.95 3.17
N PRO A 156 4.05 -11.25 2.12
CA PRO A 156 2.70 -11.46 1.57
C PRO A 156 2.46 -12.89 1.05
N ALA A 157 3.50 -13.70 0.83
CA ALA A 157 3.36 -15.09 0.41
C ALA A 157 2.83 -16.00 1.52
N CYS A 158 3.00 -15.63 2.79
CA CYS A 158 2.63 -16.46 3.94
C CYS A 158 1.83 -15.72 5.02
N SER A 159 1.61 -14.42 4.87
CA SER A 159 0.95 -13.58 5.87
C SER A 159 0.21 -12.39 5.26
N TYR A 160 -0.71 -11.81 6.02
CA TYR A 160 -1.49 -10.62 5.68
C TYR A 160 -1.58 -9.68 6.88
N ARG A 161 -1.91 -8.40 6.67
CA ARG A 161 -2.01 -7.42 7.75
C ARG A 161 -3.46 -7.25 8.22
N VAL A 162 -3.67 -7.27 9.55
CA VAL A 162 -4.94 -6.90 10.19
C VAL A 162 -4.65 -5.91 11.30
N GLY A 163 -5.23 -4.70 11.24
CA GLY A 163 -5.09 -3.70 12.30
C GLY A 163 -3.64 -3.30 12.63
N GLY A 164 -2.72 -3.41 11.67
CA GLY A 164 -1.29 -3.08 11.85
C GLY A 164 -0.38 -4.26 12.22
N PHE A 165 -0.95 -5.43 12.53
CA PHE A 165 -0.20 -6.65 12.88
C PHE A 165 -0.19 -7.65 11.72
N ALA A 166 0.91 -8.41 11.60
CA ALA A 166 1.01 -9.48 10.62
C ALA A 166 0.38 -10.78 11.16
N GLU A 167 -0.59 -11.31 10.43
CA GLU A 167 -1.21 -12.61 10.70
C GLU A 167 -0.82 -13.62 9.62
N ARG A 168 -0.57 -14.87 10.02
CA ARG A 168 -0.30 -15.94 9.03
C ARG A 168 -1.56 -16.23 8.23
N LEU A 169 -1.39 -16.46 6.92
CA LEU A 169 -2.48 -16.93 6.08
C LEU A 169 -3.00 -18.27 6.64
N PRO A 170 -4.32 -18.45 6.78
CA PRO A 170 -4.87 -19.73 7.21
C PRO A 170 -4.46 -20.81 6.23
N VAL A 171 -3.85 -21.88 6.74
CA VAL A 171 -3.63 -23.10 5.95
C VAL A 171 -5.01 -23.71 5.74
N LEU A 172 -5.55 -23.59 4.53
CA LEU A 172 -6.72 -24.35 4.16
C LEU A 172 -6.31 -25.82 4.19
N LEU A 173 -6.73 -26.52 5.25
CA LEU A 173 -6.62 -27.96 5.34
C LEU A 173 -7.44 -28.52 4.18
N SER A 174 -6.76 -28.94 3.13
CA SER A 174 -7.33 -29.75 2.06
C SER A 174 -7.96 -30.98 2.72
N SER A 175 -9.29 -30.99 2.79
CA SER A 175 -10.09 -32.14 3.21
C SER A 175 -10.12 -33.19 2.11
#